data_AF-A0A916WID5-F1
#
_entry.id   AF-A0A916WID5-F1
#
_cell.length_a   1.000
_cell.length_b   1.000
_cell.length_c   1.000
_cell.angle_alpha   90.00
_cell.angle_beta   90.00
_cell.angle_gamma   90.00
#
_symmetry.space_group_name_H-M   'P 1'
#
loop_
_entity.id
_entity.type
_entity.pdbx_description
1 polymer ?
#
loop_
_entity_poly.entity_id
_entity_poly.type
_entity_poly.pdbx_seq_one_letter_code
_entity_poly.pdbx_strand_id
1 'polypeptide(L)' 'MRVEILGQERRRRWGDEKKLDIVMSVGLDGATVTEIAHRYNVTR' A
#
# COMPACT_ATOMS: atom_id res chain seq x y z
N MET A 1 5.21 23.96 3.12
CA MET A 1 6.02 22.79 3.54
C MET A 1 6.47 22.05 2.29
N ARG A 2 7.70 22.30 1.85
CA ARG A 2 8.24 21.70 0.62
C ARG A 2 8.67 20.26 0.95
N VAL A 3 7.95 19.27 0.42
CA VAL A 3 8.28 17.86 0.64
C VAL A 3 9.41 17.49 -0.33
N GLU A 4 10.65 17.82 0.03
CA GLU A 4 11.86 17.43 -0.74
C GLU A 4 12.29 15.97 -0.49
N ILE A 5 11.46 15.17 0.18
CA ILE A 5 11.69 13.73 0.38
C ILE A 5 10.49 12.98 -0.18
N LEU A 6 10.43 12.72 -1.48
CA LEU A 6 9.67 11.61 -2.05
C LEU A 6 10.40 11.15 -3.32
N GLY A 7 11.40 10.27 -3.15
CA GLY A 7 11.98 9.52 -4.27
C GLY A 7 10.91 8.71 -5.03
N GLN A 8 11.33 7.97 -6.05
CA GLN A 8 10.47 7.08 -6.85
C GLN A 8 9.52 6.23 -5.97
N GLU A 9 9.99 5.72 -4.84
CA GLU A 9 9.24 4.88 -3.88
C GLU A 9 8.01 5.56 -3.27
N ARG A 10 7.95 6.89 -3.24
CA ARG A 10 6.92 7.65 -2.50
C ARG A 10 5.93 8.42 -3.39
N ARG A 11 5.93 8.15 -4.70
CA ARG A 11 5.01 8.78 -5.66
C ARG A 11 3.60 8.19 -5.68
N ARG A 12 3.37 7.00 -5.11
CA ARG A 12 2.01 6.48 -4.91
C ARG A 12 1.44 6.99 -3.58
N ARG A 13 1.00 8.26 -3.56
CA ARG A 13 0.15 8.74 -2.48
C ARG A 13 -1.16 7.95 -2.52
N TRP A 14 -1.39 7.11 -1.51
CA TRP A 14 -2.69 6.50 -1.28
C TRP A 14 -3.49 7.36 -0.32
N GLY A 15 -4.74 7.62 -0.67
CA GLY A 15 -5.72 8.13 0.29
C GLY A 15 -5.92 7.12 1.42
N ASP A 16 -6.41 7.58 2.56
CA ASP A 16 -6.53 6.73 3.75
C ASP A 16 -7.54 5.59 3.54
N GLU A 17 -8.61 5.83 2.77
CA GLU A 17 -9.54 4.77 2.35
C GLU A 17 -8.83 3.65 1.59
N LYS A 18 -7.94 4.00 0.65
CA LYS A 18 -7.19 3.01 -0.13
C LYS A 18 -6.16 2.28 0.74
N LYS A 19 -5.53 2.96 1.69
CA LYS A 19 -4.67 2.29 2.67
C LYS A 19 -5.46 1.31 3.51
N LEU A 20 -6.65 1.72 3.96
CA LEU A 20 -7.50 0.90 4.80
C LEU A 20 -7.98 -0.33 4.04
N ASP A 21 -8.43 -0.19 2.80
CA ASP A 21 -8.80 -1.31 1.92
C ASP A 21 -7.68 -2.35 1.80
N ILE A 22 -6.45 -1.90 1.56
CA ILE A 22 -5.26 -2.77 1.47
C ILE A 22 -4.99 -3.48 2.80
N VAL A 23 -4.96 -2.74 3.91
CA VAL A 23 -4.62 -3.30 5.23
C VAL A 23 -5.70 -4.25 5.73
N MET A 24 -6.98 -3.90 5.55
CA MET A 24 -8.11 -4.71 5.98
C MET A 24 -8.28 -5.98 5.15
N SER A 25 -7.71 -6.03 3.94
CA SER A 25 -7.71 -7.23 3.11
C SER A 25 -6.75 -8.32 3.61
N VAL A 26 -5.79 -7.99 4.47
CA VAL A 26 -4.83 -8.97 5.00
C VAL A 26 -5.56 -9.92 5.96
N GLY A 27 -5.37 -11.22 5.76
CA GLY A 27 -6.00 -12.26 6.57
C GLY A 27 -7.44 -12.59 6.17
N LEU A 28 -8.10 -11.78 5.33
CA LEU A 28 -9.37 -12.18 4.70
C LEU A 28 -9.11 -13.39 3.81
N ASP A 29 -9.92 -14.43 3.98
CA ASP A 29 -9.78 -15.71 3.28
C ASP A 29 -8.38 -16.34 3.41
N GLY A 30 -7.64 -16.02 4.48
CA GLY A 30 -6.28 -16.49 4.70
C GLY A 30 -5.22 -15.77 3.87
N ALA A 31 -5.55 -14.66 3.21
CA ALA A 31 -4.62 -13.91 2.38
C ALA A 31 -3.42 -13.38 3.18
N THR A 32 -2.22 -13.66 2.68
CA THR A 32 -0.95 -13.22 3.25
C THR A 32 -0.62 -11.78 2.85
N VAL A 33 0.28 -11.14 3.61
CA VAL A 33 0.81 -9.81 3.27
C VAL A 33 1.43 -9.79 1.87
N THR A 34 2.12 -10.86 1.47
CA THR A 34 2.76 -10.97 0.15
C THR A 34 1.72 -10.99 -0.98
N GLU A 35 0.65 -11.75 -0.84
CA GLU A 35 -0.42 -11.82 -1.85
C GLU A 35 -1.15 -10.49 -1.99
N ILE A 36 -1.45 -9.82 -0.89
CA ILE A 36 -2.07 -8.49 -0.90
C ILE A 36 -1.11 -7.45 -1.52
N ALA A 37 0.18 -7.51 -1.19
CA ALA A 37 1.18 -6.64 -1.80
C ALA A 37 1.22 -6.81 -3.33
N HIS A 38 1.20 -8.05 -3.84
CA HIS A 38 1.11 -8.31 -5.27
C HIS A 38 -0.18 -7.78 -5.89
N ARG A 39 -1.33 -8.04 -5.27
CA ARG A 39 -2.66 -7.60 -5.75
C ARG A 39 -2.74 -6.09 -5.92
N TYR A 40 -2.18 -5.32 -4.98
CA TYR A 40 -2.24 -3.86 -5.00
C TYR A 40 -0.99 -3.20 -5.59
N ASN A 41 -0.05 -3.99 -6.13
CA ASN A 41 1.22 -3.54 -6.67
C ASN A 41 1.97 -2.62 -5.68
N VAL A 42 2.12 -3.15 -4.46
CA VAL A 42 2.89 -2.59 -3.36
C VAL A 42 4.30 -3.15 -3.47
N THR A 43 5.26 -2.26 -3.67
CA THR A 43 6.68 -2.62 -3.70
C THR A 43 7.35 -2.14 -2.42
N ARG A 44 8.49 -2.75 -2.06
CA ARG A 44 9.36 -2.27 -0.99
C ARG A 44 9.88 -0.86 -1.32
#